data_AF-A0A1Q7TPG3-F1
#
_entry.id   AF-A0A1Q7TPG3-F1
#
_cell.length_a   1.000
_cell.length_b   1.000
_cell.length_c   1.000
_cell.angle_alpha   90.00
_cell.angle_beta   90.00
_cell.angle_gamma   90.00
#
_symmetry.space_group_name_H-M   'P 1'
#
loop_
_entity.id
_entity.type
_entity.pdbx_description
1 polymer ?
#
loop_
_entity_poly.entity_id
_entity_poly.type
_entity_poly.pdbx_seq_one_letter_code
_entity_poly.pdbx_strand_id
1 'polypeptide(L)'
;MFPNFGVPQKNGFHPLGASLGEPVEGLDAGIDTISSAEYVNGNLWATLSSAMRDDNGNNIEVVEYFAFTPQITNGNLTASLFTQGVIGRSGLFLMYPAIAINTDGNGAIEFSVSGRNNFPSSGFVSLTGTTVSSINIARAGNLPEDGFTGYPEFGGNGIARWGDYSAAAVDNVDNALWMATEFIPDLNRTAFANWATYVTRFQP
;
A
#
# COMPACT_ATOMS: atom_id res chain seq x y z
N MET A 1 12.51 8.41 -4.87
CA MET A 1 13.70 7.51 -5.01
C MET A 1 13.17 6.10 -4.90
N PHE A 2 13.76 5.09 -5.53
CA PHE A 2 13.13 3.77 -5.49
C PHE A 2 13.35 3.06 -4.15
N PRO A 3 12.35 2.27 -3.71
CA PRO A 3 12.52 1.34 -2.62
C PRO A 3 13.56 0.31 -3.03
N ASN A 4 14.64 0.19 -2.28
CA ASN A 4 15.62 -0.88 -2.48
C ASN A 4 16.05 -1.45 -1.12
N PHE A 5 15.08 -1.57 -0.22
CA PHE A 5 15.27 -2.06 1.13
C PHE A 5 14.03 -2.84 1.54
N GLY A 6 14.22 -3.89 2.34
CA GLY A 6 13.10 -4.58 2.98
C GLY A 6 12.42 -3.64 3.98
N VAL A 7 11.12 -3.48 3.83
CA VAL A 7 10.30 -2.67 4.74
C VAL A 7 10.30 -3.34 6.12
N PRO A 8 10.67 -2.61 7.18
CA PRO A 8 10.68 -3.19 8.51
C PRO A 8 9.25 -3.40 9.02
N GLN A 9 9.12 -4.35 9.93
CA GLN A 9 7.90 -4.59 10.68
C GLN A 9 8.21 -4.71 12.17
N LYS A 10 7.17 -4.58 13.00
CA LYS A 10 7.30 -4.75 14.45
C LYS A 10 7.64 -6.19 14.79
N ASN A 11 8.62 -6.38 15.68
CA ASN A 11 8.94 -7.71 16.18
C ASN A 11 7.79 -8.27 17.05
N GLY A 12 7.57 -9.58 17.01
CA GLY A 12 6.48 -10.24 17.72
C GLY A 12 6.60 -11.76 17.66
N PHE A 13 5.53 -12.48 17.99
CA PHE A 13 5.51 -13.94 17.89
C PHE A 13 5.53 -14.36 16.40
N HIS A 14 6.60 -15.04 15.99
CA HIS A 14 6.89 -15.51 14.62
C HIS A 14 7.36 -16.98 14.67
N PRO A 15 6.45 -17.94 14.88
CA PRO A 15 6.81 -19.32 15.18
C PRO A 15 7.57 -20.04 14.06
N LEU A 16 7.38 -19.70 12.78
CA LEU A 16 8.17 -20.31 11.71
C LEU A 16 9.61 -19.82 11.77
N GLY A 17 9.85 -18.50 11.72
CA GLY A 17 11.21 -17.97 11.84
C GLY A 17 11.91 -18.44 13.11
N ALA A 18 11.21 -18.43 14.26
CA ALA A 18 11.76 -18.92 15.52
C ALA A 18 12.15 -20.42 15.48
N SER A 19 11.40 -21.26 14.75
CA SER A 19 11.73 -22.67 14.58
C SER A 19 12.96 -22.92 13.69
N LEU A 20 13.28 -21.95 12.83
CA LEU A 20 14.44 -21.95 11.93
C LEU A 20 15.66 -21.24 12.54
N GLY A 21 15.45 -20.48 13.62
CA GLY A 21 16.48 -19.62 14.22
C GLY A 21 16.67 -18.29 13.49
N GLU A 22 15.69 -17.89 12.69
CA GLU A 22 15.69 -16.68 11.88
C GLU A 22 14.93 -15.52 12.56
N PRO A 23 15.33 -14.26 12.35
CA PRO A 23 14.59 -13.10 12.85
C PRO A 23 13.30 -12.87 12.05
N VAL A 24 12.49 -11.92 12.49
CA VAL A 24 11.39 -11.40 11.66
C VAL A 24 11.95 -10.83 10.35
N GLU A 25 11.37 -11.25 9.23
CA GLU A 25 11.72 -10.84 7.87
C GLU A 25 11.34 -9.38 7.59
N GLY A 26 12.01 -8.75 6.62
CA GLY A 26 11.50 -7.52 6.00
C GLY A 26 10.35 -7.85 5.05
N LEU A 27 9.61 -6.83 4.61
CA LEU A 27 8.59 -6.98 3.57
C LEU A 27 9.11 -6.41 2.25
N ASP A 28 8.81 -7.06 1.15
CA ASP A 28 9.08 -6.53 -0.18
C ASP A 28 8.25 -5.26 -0.38
N ALA A 29 8.89 -4.16 -0.75
CA ALA A 29 8.24 -2.87 -1.02
C ALA A 29 7.64 -2.79 -2.43
N GLY A 30 7.94 -3.77 -3.28
CA GLY A 30 7.55 -3.81 -4.67
C GLY A 30 8.53 -3.10 -5.60
N ILE A 31 8.12 -2.97 -6.85
CA ILE A 31 8.89 -2.32 -7.92
C ILE A 31 8.29 -0.95 -8.26
N ASP A 32 9.11 -0.03 -8.77
CA ASP A 32 8.69 1.28 -9.24
C ASP A 32 7.87 1.18 -10.52
N THR A 33 6.59 0.88 -10.35
CA THR A 33 5.61 0.78 -11.43
C THR A 33 4.26 1.26 -10.95
N ILE A 34 3.42 1.68 -11.89
CA ILE A 34 2.03 2.04 -11.60
C ILE A 34 1.33 0.84 -11.00
N SER A 35 0.91 0.98 -9.74
CA SER A 35 0.23 -0.07 -8.98
C SER A 35 -1.28 -0.04 -9.23
N SER A 36 -1.86 1.15 -9.43
CA SER A 36 -3.27 1.32 -9.75
C SER A 36 -3.48 2.58 -10.56
N ALA A 37 -4.51 2.60 -11.42
CA ALA A 37 -4.92 3.78 -12.16
C ALA A 37 -6.43 3.78 -12.40
N GLU A 38 -7.02 4.98 -12.40
CA GLU A 38 -8.45 5.21 -12.59
C GLU A 38 -8.66 6.41 -13.52
N TYR A 39 -9.61 6.30 -14.44
CA TYR A 39 -10.01 7.43 -15.29
C TYR A 39 -11.40 7.93 -14.89
N VAL A 40 -11.44 9.12 -14.29
CA VAL A 40 -12.67 9.73 -13.80
C VAL A 40 -12.66 11.23 -14.04
N ASN A 41 -13.81 11.79 -14.39
CA ASN A 41 -14.01 13.24 -14.56
C ASN A 41 -12.95 13.91 -15.46
N GLY A 42 -12.55 13.24 -16.54
CA GLY A 42 -11.57 13.76 -17.50
C GLY A 42 -10.10 13.59 -17.09
N ASN A 43 -9.82 12.99 -15.94
CA ASN A 43 -8.47 12.84 -15.40
C ASN A 43 -8.09 11.37 -15.25
N LEU A 44 -6.88 11.01 -15.68
CA LEU A 44 -6.25 9.73 -15.41
C LEU A 44 -5.43 9.87 -14.11
N TRP A 45 -5.93 9.29 -13.03
CA TRP A 45 -5.25 9.17 -11.76
C TRP A 45 -4.43 7.89 -11.72
N ALA A 46 -3.28 7.93 -11.06
CA ALA A 46 -2.45 6.76 -10.84
C ALA A 46 -1.67 6.86 -9.53
N THR A 47 -1.32 5.70 -8.98
CA THR A 47 -0.53 5.53 -7.77
C THR A 47 0.65 4.60 -8.01
N LEU A 48 1.74 4.82 -7.27
CA LEU A 48 2.89 3.93 -7.22
C LEU A 48 3.60 4.00 -5.86
N SER A 49 4.31 2.93 -5.53
CA SER A 49 5.25 2.87 -4.40
C SER A 49 6.53 3.65 -4.72
N SER A 50 7.03 4.45 -3.77
CA SER A 50 8.26 5.24 -3.88
C SER A 50 8.93 5.35 -2.51
N ALA A 51 10.12 5.92 -2.46
CA ALA A 51 10.86 6.15 -1.22
C ALA A 51 11.33 7.61 -1.09
N MET A 52 11.33 8.09 0.16
CA MET A 52 11.86 9.40 0.54
C MET A 52 12.64 9.32 1.87
N ARG A 53 13.29 10.42 2.24
CA ARG A 53 13.85 10.62 3.58
C ARG A 53 12.80 11.29 4.46
N ASP A 54 12.56 10.73 5.65
CA ASP A 54 11.74 11.40 6.66
C ASP A 54 12.49 12.53 7.37
N ASP A 55 11.81 13.27 8.24
CA ASP A 55 12.38 14.41 8.99
C ASP A 55 13.58 14.01 9.88
N ASN A 56 13.73 12.72 10.19
CA ASN A 56 14.82 12.17 10.97
C ASN A 56 15.96 11.63 10.09
N GLY A 57 15.87 11.78 8.76
CA GLY A 57 16.85 11.30 7.79
C GLY A 57 16.77 9.79 7.51
N ASN A 58 15.74 9.09 7.98
CA ASN A 58 15.53 7.67 7.67
C ASN A 58 14.92 7.53 6.28
N ASN A 59 15.33 6.49 5.54
CA ASN A 59 14.58 6.07 4.36
C ASN A 59 13.24 5.49 4.80
N ILE A 60 12.16 5.96 4.20
CA ILE A 60 10.81 5.44 4.36
C ILE A 60 10.19 5.15 3.00
N GLU A 61 9.31 4.17 2.99
CA GLU A 61 8.44 3.87 1.87
C GLU A 61 7.21 4.75 1.89
N VAL A 62 6.85 5.31 0.75
CA VAL A 62 5.79 6.30 0.57
C VAL A 62 4.96 5.97 -0.67
N VAL A 63 3.76 6.51 -0.70
CA VAL A 63 2.89 6.42 -1.87
C VAL A 63 2.95 7.72 -2.64
N GLU A 64 3.29 7.64 -3.92
CA GLU A 64 3.11 8.76 -4.84
C GLU A 64 1.78 8.61 -5.57
N TYR A 65 1.12 9.74 -5.80
CA TYR A 65 -0.05 9.81 -6.66
C TYR A 65 0.09 10.98 -7.62
N PHE A 66 -0.51 10.82 -8.79
CA PHE A 66 -0.62 11.89 -9.77
C PHE A 66 -1.87 11.71 -10.61
N ALA A 67 -2.32 12.81 -11.18
CA ALA A 67 -3.39 12.82 -12.15
C ALA A 67 -3.03 13.72 -13.31
N PHE A 68 -3.35 13.25 -14.50
CA PHE A 68 -3.19 14.01 -15.72
C PHE A 68 -4.54 14.16 -16.41
N THR A 69 -4.77 15.28 -17.09
CA THR A 69 -5.89 15.46 -18.01
C THR A 69 -5.43 15.06 -19.41
N PRO A 70 -5.66 13.83 -19.88
CA PRO A 70 -5.30 13.42 -21.23
C PRO A 70 -6.25 14.05 -22.26
N GLN A 71 -5.73 14.35 -23.44
CA GLN A 71 -6.48 14.82 -24.60
C GLN A 71 -5.94 14.13 -25.85
N ILE A 72 -6.84 13.68 -26.73
CA ILE A 72 -6.48 13.15 -28.05
C ILE A 72 -6.98 14.13 -29.10
N THR A 73 -6.05 14.82 -29.78
CA THR A 73 -6.38 15.77 -30.85
C THR A 73 -5.69 15.34 -32.13
N ASN A 74 -6.46 15.11 -33.20
CA ASN A 74 -5.95 14.67 -34.51
C ASN A 74 -5.02 13.44 -34.41
N GLY A 75 -5.36 12.47 -33.55
CA GLY A 75 -4.57 11.26 -33.32
C GLY A 75 -3.33 11.42 -32.43
N ASN A 76 -3.07 12.62 -31.90
CA ASN A 76 -1.96 12.87 -30.97
C ASN A 76 -2.48 12.89 -29.52
N LEU A 77 -1.87 12.06 -28.67
CA LEU A 77 -2.09 12.09 -27.22
C LEU A 77 -1.22 13.17 -26.58
N THR A 78 -1.85 14.11 -25.90
CA THR A 78 -1.21 15.05 -24.99
C THR A 78 -1.82 14.92 -23.60
N ALA A 79 -1.11 15.38 -22.59
CA ALA A 79 -1.63 15.39 -21.23
C ALA A 79 -1.08 16.60 -20.46
N SER A 80 -1.92 17.23 -19.63
CA SER A 80 -1.51 18.27 -18.68
C SER A 80 -1.60 17.74 -17.26
N LEU A 81 -0.66 18.12 -16.39
CA LEU A 81 -0.71 17.78 -14.97
C LEU A 81 -1.97 18.40 -14.34
N PHE A 82 -2.81 17.57 -13.73
CA PHE A 82 -3.97 17.99 -12.94
C PHE A 82 -3.58 18.15 -11.47
N THR A 83 -2.96 17.12 -10.89
CA THR A 83 -2.44 17.16 -9.51
C THR A 83 -1.37 16.09 -9.29
N GLN A 84 -0.57 16.23 -8.25
CA GLN A 84 0.37 15.20 -7.77
C GLN A 84 0.66 15.40 -6.29
N GLY A 85 1.12 14.34 -5.64
CA GLY A 85 1.56 14.42 -4.26
C GLY A 85 2.24 13.14 -3.77
N VAL A 86 2.77 13.23 -2.54
CA VAL A 86 3.43 12.15 -1.83
C VAL A 86 2.74 11.97 -0.49
N ILE A 87 2.39 10.73 -0.16
CA ILE A 87 1.79 10.33 1.10
C ILE A 87 2.86 9.57 1.89
N GLY A 88 3.22 10.10 3.05
CA GLY A 88 4.22 9.50 3.91
C GLY A 88 4.14 10.04 5.33
N ARG A 89 4.68 9.28 6.28
CA ARG A 89 4.80 9.70 7.68
C ARG A 89 6.04 9.05 8.29
N SER A 90 6.84 9.82 9.03
CA SER A 90 8.02 9.29 9.72
C SER A 90 7.68 8.06 10.56
N GLY A 91 8.47 7.00 10.36
CA GLY A 91 8.30 5.71 11.03
C GLY A 91 7.26 4.76 10.42
N LEU A 92 6.47 5.20 9.43
CA LEU A 92 5.57 4.35 8.65
C LEU A 92 6.13 4.13 7.24
N PHE A 93 5.85 2.94 6.72
CA PHE A 93 6.21 2.48 5.39
C PHE A 93 4.92 2.07 4.69
N LEU A 94 4.60 2.71 3.56
CA LEU A 94 3.33 2.58 2.85
C LEU A 94 3.56 1.87 1.51
N MET A 95 3.03 0.67 1.33
CA MET A 95 3.36 -0.18 0.19
C MET A 95 2.10 -0.53 -0.63
N TYR A 96 2.29 -0.78 -1.93
CA TYR A 96 1.29 -1.30 -2.87
C TYR A 96 -0.03 -0.54 -2.86
N PRO A 97 -0.02 0.73 -3.29
CA PRO A 97 -1.21 1.55 -3.24
C PRO A 97 -2.21 1.23 -4.35
N ALA A 98 -3.50 1.19 -4.02
CA ALA A 98 -4.58 1.22 -5.00
C ALA A 98 -5.49 2.45 -4.81
N ILE A 99 -6.09 2.92 -5.89
CA ILE A 99 -6.89 4.15 -5.90
C ILE A 99 -8.27 3.92 -6.49
N ALA A 100 -9.30 4.49 -5.85
CA ALA A 100 -10.65 4.59 -6.39
C ALA A 100 -11.19 5.99 -6.16
N ILE A 101 -11.86 6.56 -7.17
CA ILE A 101 -12.44 7.90 -7.12
C ILE A 101 -13.81 7.87 -7.80
N ASN A 102 -14.84 8.30 -7.07
CA ASN A 102 -16.20 8.37 -7.58
C ASN A 102 -16.44 9.65 -8.41
N THR A 103 -17.59 9.71 -9.08
CA THR A 103 -17.93 10.84 -9.97
C THR A 103 -18.16 12.15 -9.25
N ASP A 104 -18.36 12.14 -7.93
CA ASP A 104 -18.46 13.35 -7.10
C ASP A 104 -17.08 13.98 -6.80
N GLY A 105 -16.00 13.32 -7.26
CA GLY A 105 -14.62 13.76 -7.01
C GLY A 105 -14.11 13.35 -5.63
N ASN A 106 -14.80 12.43 -4.95
CA ASN A 106 -14.34 11.86 -3.69
C ASN A 106 -13.70 10.50 -3.95
N GLY A 107 -12.60 10.21 -3.25
CA GLY A 107 -11.82 9.02 -3.48
C GLY A 107 -11.12 8.52 -2.23
N ALA A 108 -10.35 7.46 -2.41
CA ALA A 108 -9.43 6.96 -1.42
C ALA A 108 -8.24 6.28 -2.11
N ILE A 109 -7.09 6.36 -1.45
CA ILE A 109 -5.90 5.60 -1.80
C ILE A 109 -5.62 4.67 -0.63
N GLU A 110 -5.76 3.38 -0.85
CA GLU A 110 -5.40 2.33 0.11
C GLU A 110 -3.93 1.95 -0.04
N PHE A 111 -3.35 1.40 1.02
CA PHE A 111 -1.98 0.88 1.03
C PHE A 111 -1.78 -0.03 2.25
N SER A 112 -0.86 -0.99 2.14
CA SER A 112 -0.39 -1.74 3.30
C SER A 112 0.58 -0.88 4.12
N VAL A 113 0.43 -0.89 5.45
CA VAL A 113 1.23 -0.09 6.38
C VAL A 113 2.09 -1.01 7.23
N SER A 114 3.39 -0.74 7.29
CA SER A 114 4.30 -1.40 8.21
C SER A 114 5.30 -0.42 8.83
N GLY A 115 6.07 -0.88 9.81
CA GLY A 115 7.17 -0.15 10.40
C GLY A 115 7.70 -0.84 11.65
N ARG A 116 8.81 -0.36 12.20
CA ARG A 116 9.41 -0.97 13.41
C ARG A 116 8.47 -1.03 14.63
N ASN A 117 7.44 -0.18 14.64
CA ASN A 117 6.43 -0.11 15.69
C ASN A 117 5.03 -0.54 15.23
N ASN A 118 4.88 -1.01 13.99
CA ASN A 118 3.62 -1.35 13.36
C ASN A 118 3.71 -2.76 12.76
N PHE A 119 2.78 -3.63 13.13
CA PHE A 119 2.59 -4.87 12.37
C PHE A 119 1.98 -4.55 11.00
N PRO A 120 2.13 -5.43 9.99
CA PRO A 120 1.58 -5.18 8.67
C PRO A 120 0.05 -5.02 8.74
N SER A 121 -0.42 -3.82 8.40
CA SER A 121 -1.77 -3.33 8.65
C SER A 121 -2.41 -2.82 7.34
N SER A 122 -3.74 -2.74 7.30
CA SER A 122 -4.46 -2.05 6.23
C SER A 122 -4.64 -0.58 6.59
N GLY A 123 -4.29 0.32 5.66
CA GLY A 123 -4.46 1.75 5.80
C GLY A 123 -4.95 2.42 4.52
N PHE A 124 -5.42 3.65 4.65
CA PHE A 124 -5.83 4.47 3.51
C PHE A 124 -5.77 5.96 3.85
N VAL A 125 -5.79 6.79 2.81
CA VAL A 125 -6.16 8.21 2.88
C VAL A 125 -7.42 8.44 2.06
N SER A 126 -8.28 9.37 2.47
CA SER A 126 -9.37 9.85 1.64
C SER A 126 -8.93 11.02 0.78
N LEU A 127 -9.58 11.15 -0.38
CA LEU A 127 -9.44 12.24 -1.33
C LEU A 127 -10.77 13.00 -1.41
N THR A 128 -10.74 14.31 -1.28
CA THR A 128 -11.88 15.19 -1.59
C THR A 128 -11.39 16.22 -2.61
N GLY A 129 -11.76 16.02 -3.87
CA GLY A 129 -11.11 16.69 -4.99
C GLY A 129 -9.62 16.35 -5.04
N THR A 130 -8.75 17.33 -4.79
CA THR A 130 -7.29 17.15 -4.73
C THR A 130 -6.74 17.17 -3.30
N THR A 131 -7.60 17.28 -2.28
CA THR A 131 -7.20 17.31 -0.87
C THR A 131 -7.09 15.90 -0.31
N VAL A 132 -5.93 15.58 0.27
CA VAL A 132 -5.64 14.29 0.89
C VAL A 132 -5.80 14.39 2.41
N SER A 133 -6.46 13.41 3.03
CA SER A 133 -6.57 13.32 4.48
C SER A 133 -5.26 12.90 5.17
N SER A 134 -5.26 12.88 6.50
CA SER A 134 -4.28 12.10 7.25
C SER A 134 -4.41 10.60 6.94
N ILE A 135 -3.33 9.85 7.14
CA ILE A 135 -3.32 8.38 7.07
C ILE A 135 -4.25 7.82 8.14
N ASN A 136 -5.20 6.98 7.71
CA ASN A 136 -6.08 6.20 8.57
C ASN A 136 -5.63 4.73 8.56
N ILE A 137 -5.67 4.07 9.72
CA ILE A 137 -5.49 2.63 9.82
C ILE A 137 -6.88 2.00 9.80
N ALA A 138 -7.24 1.34 8.71
CA ALA A 138 -8.53 0.65 8.58
C ALA A 138 -8.58 -0.62 9.42
N ARG A 139 -7.47 -1.37 9.45
CA ARG A 139 -7.30 -2.54 10.30
C ARG A 139 -5.85 -2.70 10.71
N ALA A 140 -5.58 -2.63 12.01
CA ALA A 140 -4.26 -2.90 12.55
C ALA A 140 -3.91 -4.39 12.42
N GLY A 141 -2.66 -4.67 12.03
CA GLY A 141 -2.10 -6.01 12.05
C GLY A 141 -1.87 -6.52 13.47
N ASN A 142 -1.90 -7.84 13.65
CA ASN A 142 -1.82 -8.46 14.96
C ASN A 142 -0.44 -9.04 15.30
N LEU A 143 0.31 -9.49 14.29
CA LEU A 143 1.60 -10.17 14.41
C LEU A 143 2.52 -9.75 13.24
N PRO A 144 3.83 -10.03 13.30
CA PRO A 144 4.67 -9.90 12.11
C PRO A 144 4.22 -10.89 11.02
N GLU A 145 4.50 -10.58 9.76
CA GLU A 145 4.58 -11.58 8.71
C GLU A 145 5.65 -12.60 9.10
N ASP A 146 5.28 -13.87 8.97
CA ASP A 146 6.03 -15.07 9.34
C ASP A 146 5.74 -16.13 8.27
N GLY A 147 5.86 -15.71 7.01
CA GLY A 147 5.60 -16.51 5.82
C GLY A 147 6.85 -17.23 5.37
N PHE A 148 6.70 -18.29 4.58
CA PHE A 148 7.86 -19.07 4.11
C PHE A 148 8.77 -18.29 3.14
N THR A 149 8.28 -17.21 2.54
CA THR A 149 8.92 -16.61 1.36
C THR A 149 10.21 -15.83 1.64
N GLY A 150 10.40 -15.25 2.81
CA GLY A 150 11.64 -14.53 3.13
C GLY A 150 12.68 -15.37 3.86
N TYR A 151 12.35 -16.56 4.37
CA TYR A 151 13.34 -17.38 5.07
C TYR A 151 14.30 -18.13 4.12
N PRO A 152 15.62 -18.13 4.37
CA PRO A 152 16.62 -18.82 3.53
C PRO A 152 16.36 -20.32 3.33
N GLU A 153 15.76 -21.00 4.31
CA GLU A 153 15.43 -22.42 4.27
C GLU A 153 14.40 -22.77 3.18
N PHE A 154 13.64 -21.78 2.72
CA PHE A 154 12.73 -21.92 1.59
C PHE A 154 13.19 -21.15 0.35
N GLY A 155 14.45 -20.70 0.32
CA GLY A 155 15.04 -19.95 -0.80
C GLY A 155 14.84 -18.43 -0.73
N GLY A 156 14.38 -17.90 0.40
CA GLY A 156 14.26 -16.47 0.67
C GLY A 156 15.61 -15.80 0.98
N ASN A 157 15.59 -14.48 1.15
CA ASN A 157 16.78 -13.65 1.41
C ASN A 157 16.61 -12.69 2.60
N GLY A 158 15.68 -12.99 3.50
CA GLY A 158 15.27 -12.14 4.62
C GLY A 158 14.19 -11.11 4.27
N ILE A 159 13.62 -11.15 3.06
CA ILE A 159 12.53 -10.27 2.60
C ILE A 159 11.36 -11.14 2.12
N ALA A 160 10.22 -11.03 2.79
CA ALA A 160 8.97 -11.71 2.44
C ALA A 160 8.36 -11.09 1.18
N ARG A 161 7.76 -11.91 0.32
CA ARG A 161 6.80 -11.41 -0.67
C ARG A 161 5.63 -10.77 0.06
N TRP A 162 5.20 -9.60 -0.41
CA TRP A 162 4.16 -8.82 0.23
C TRP A 162 3.43 -7.95 -0.78
N GLY A 163 2.18 -7.60 -0.50
CA GLY A 163 1.39 -6.52 -1.10
C GLY A 163 0.87 -6.75 -2.53
N ASP A 164 1.07 -7.93 -3.12
CA ASP A 164 0.47 -8.31 -4.41
C ASP A 164 -1.08 -8.36 -4.36
N TYR A 165 -1.70 -8.22 -3.18
CA TYR A 165 -3.14 -8.33 -2.93
C TYR A 165 -3.78 -7.01 -2.50
N SER A 166 -3.55 -5.96 -3.28
CA SER A 166 -4.10 -4.61 -3.13
C SER A 166 -5.11 -4.28 -4.26
N ALA A 167 -6.23 -3.64 -3.94
CA ALA A 167 -7.21 -3.18 -4.92
C ALA A 167 -8.15 -2.10 -4.37
N ALA A 168 -8.66 -1.24 -5.24
CA ALA A 168 -9.72 -0.30 -4.90
C ALA A 168 -10.73 -0.19 -6.05
N ALA A 169 -12.01 0.00 -5.72
CA ALA A 169 -13.09 0.16 -6.69
C ALA A 169 -14.22 1.05 -6.14
N VAL A 170 -14.98 1.65 -7.03
CA VAL A 170 -16.20 2.42 -6.70
C VAL A 170 -17.43 1.52 -6.86
N ASP A 171 -18.31 1.52 -5.86
CA ASP A 171 -19.69 1.06 -6.02
C ASP A 171 -20.53 2.23 -6.57
N ASN A 172 -20.99 2.08 -7.81
CA ASN A 172 -21.75 3.13 -8.49
C ASN A 172 -23.23 3.18 -8.10
N VAL A 173 -23.70 2.30 -7.21
CA VAL A 173 -25.07 2.34 -6.68
C VAL A 173 -25.19 3.39 -5.58
N ASP A 174 -24.18 3.50 -4.71
CA ASP A 174 -24.20 4.39 -3.54
C ASP A 174 -22.94 5.27 -3.41
N ASN A 175 -22.09 5.31 -4.45
CA ASN A 175 -20.82 6.03 -4.51
C ASN A 175 -19.82 5.66 -3.40
N ALA A 176 -20.01 4.52 -2.73
CA ALA A 176 -19.07 4.01 -1.76
C ALA A 176 -17.79 3.50 -2.44
N LEU A 177 -16.71 3.52 -1.69
CA LEU A 177 -15.42 2.99 -2.12
C LEU A 177 -15.16 1.68 -1.40
N TRP A 178 -14.75 0.67 -2.15
CA TRP A 178 -14.30 -0.61 -1.65
C TRP A 178 -12.80 -0.71 -1.84
N MET A 179 -12.08 -1.00 -0.77
CA MET A 179 -10.62 -1.13 -0.75
C MET A 179 -10.26 -2.50 -0.17
N ALA A 180 -9.30 -3.17 -0.77
CA ALA A 180 -8.79 -4.47 -0.34
C ALA A 180 -7.28 -4.32 -0.12
N THR A 181 -6.81 -4.64 1.09
CA THR A 181 -5.39 -4.47 1.45
C THR A 181 -4.87 -5.71 2.17
N GLU A 182 -3.68 -6.16 1.81
CA GLU A 182 -2.96 -7.22 2.53
C GLU A 182 -2.49 -6.78 3.92
N PHE A 183 -2.76 -7.61 4.93
CA PHE A 183 -2.40 -7.37 6.34
C PHE A 183 -2.24 -8.69 7.13
N ILE A 184 -1.75 -8.60 8.37
CA ILE A 184 -1.68 -9.75 9.28
C ILE A 184 -2.88 -9.78 10.23
N PRO A 185 -3.88 -10.67 10.03
CA PRO A 185 -5.02 -10.81 10.92
C PRO A 185 -4.67 -11.43 12.28
N ASP A 186 -5.61 -11.34 13.20
CA ASP A 186 -5.69 -12.13 14.44
C ASP A 186 -6.24 -13.55 14.18
N LEU A 187 -5.67 -14.24 13.19
CA LEU A 187 -6.03 -15.60 12.82
C LEU A 187 -4.83 -16.54 12.97
N ASN A 188 -5.11 -17.84 13.10
CA ASN A 188 -4.05 -18.84 13.11
C ASN A 188 -3.33 -18.87 11.77
N ARG A 189 -2.00 -18.90 11.80
CA ARG A 189 -1.19 -19.10 10.59
C ARG A 189 -1.49 -20.45 9.94
N THR A 190 -1.33 -20.48 8.62
CA THR A 190 -1.21 -21.73 7.87
C THR A 190 0.23 -22.25 7.94
N ALA A 191 0.52 -23.39 7.30
CA ALA A 191 1.88 -23.91 7.24
C ALA A 191 2.86 -22.92 6.58
N PHE A 192 2.39 -22.19 5.57
CA PHE A 192 3.21 -21.36 4.70
C PHE A 192 3.05 -19.86 4.91
N ALA A 193 1.91 -19.38 5.41
CA ALA A 193 1.63 -17.94 5.49
C ALA A 193 0.69 -17.59 6.64
N ASN A 194 0.69 -16.32 7.05
CA ASN A 194 -0.18 -15.78 8.08
C ASN A 194 -0.89 -14.46 7.70
N TRP A 195 -0.82 -14.05 6.44
CA TRP A 195 -1.52 -12.88 5.92
C TRP A 195 -2.98 -13.17 5.51
N ALA A 196 -3.76 -12.10 5.37
CA ALA A 196 -5.08 -12.08 4.75
C ALA A 196 -5.33 -10.73 4.05
N THR A 197 -6.44 -10.60 3.33
CA THR A 197 -6.88 -9.33 2.74
C THR A 197 -8.03 -8.75 3.55
N TYR A 198 -7.87 -7.52 4.06
CA TYR A 198 -8.95 -6.78 4.71
C TYR A 198 -9.72 -5.97 3.68
N VAL A 199 -11.05 -6.11 3.69
CA VAL A 199 -11.94 -5.34 2.80
C VAL A 199 -12.59 -4.21 3.60
N THR A 200 -12.31 -2.97 3.19
CA THR A 200 -12.88 -1.75 3.77
C THR A 200 -13.94 -1.19 2.83
N ARG A 201 -15.13 -0.92 3.36
CA ARG A 201 -16.12 -0.05 2.70
C ARG A 201 -16.02 1.35 3.30
N PHE A 202 -15.74 2.36 2.49
CA PHE A 202 -15.66 3.76 2.89
C PHE A 202 -16.74 4.58 2.18
N GLN A 203 -17.51 5.33 2.95
CA GLN A 203 -18.47 6.30 2.42
C GLN A 203 -17.87 7.70 2.61
N PRO A 204 -17.39 8.35 1.53
CA PRO A 204 -16.87 9.71 1.59
C PRO A 204 -17.95 10.76 1.89
#